data_AF-A0A967HTS6-F1
#
_entry.id   AF-A0A967HTS6-F1
#
_cell.length_a   1.000
_cell.length_b   1.000
_cell.length_c   1.000
_cell.angle_alpha   90.00
_cell.angle_beta   90.00
_cell.angle_gamma   90.00
#
_symmetry.space_group_name_H-M   'P 1'
#
loop_
_entity.id
_entity.type
_entity.pdbx_description
1 polymer ?
#
loop_
_entity_poly.entity_id
_entity_poly.type
_entity_poly.pdbx_seq_one_letter_code
_entity_poly.pdbx_strand_id
1 'polypeptide(L)'
;DVSFPDALEIYTRLLRLDEDESQNIRTRALAILGEKAEQTGDWPEAEPPEPATAEEESRSRSLFGQLKSRLRGRVKDDLRRRIEFIAARTEVALIGTHKENALHFVQFLADEGVGEQKAVELYLDALDVRESIAEVTYYLALSELADSVLPAHGSGLAAARKETGLPEREDASGRLHAVE
;
A
#
# COMPACT_ATOMS: atom_id res chain seq x y z
N ASP A 1 20.25 7.71 13.76
CA ASP A 1 19.14 7.20 12.94
C ASP A 1 18.44 6.02 13.61
N VAL A 2 17.33 5.54 13.05
CA VAL A 2 16.77 4.21 13.37
C VAL A 2 17.52 3.21 12.50
N SER A 3 17.95 2.10 13.07
CA SER A 3 18.73 1.12 12.32
C SER A 3 17.86 0.45 11.25
N PHE A 4 18.47 0.00 10.17
CA PHE A 4 17.75 -0.77 9.14
C PHE A 4 16.98 -1.98 9.72
N PRO A 5 17.55 -2.78 10.64
CA PRO A 5 16.81 -3.84 11.34
C PRO A 5 15.55 -3.34 12.06
N ASP A 6 15.63 -2.24 12.81
CA ASP A 6 14.48 -1.69 13.54
C ASP A 6 13.38 -1.20 12.58
N ALA A 7 13.77 -0.57 11.47
CA ALA A 7 12.82 -0.12 10.45
C ALA A 7 12.09 -1.30 9.80
N LEU A 8 12.80 -2.39 9.55
CA LEU A 8 12.24 -3.61 8.99
C LEU A 8 11.28 -4.30 9.97
N GLU A 9 11.60 -4.33 11.27
CA GLU A 9 10.71 -4.86 12.30
C GLU A 9 9.39 -4.08 12.39
N ILE A 10 9.44 -2.74 12.32
CA ILE A 10 8.23 -1.92 12.27
C ILE A 10 7.41 -2.27 11.02
N TYR A 11 8.06 -2.41 9.87
CA TYR A 11 7.42 -2.74 8.60
C TYR A 11 6.74 -4.11 8.63
N THR A 12 7.43 -5.18 9.04
CA THR A 12 6.85 -6.54 9.06
C THR A 12 5.69 -6.64 10.05
N ARG A 13 5.81 -5.95 11.20
CA ARG A 13 4.73 -5.87 12.17
C ARG A 13 3.50 -5.13 11.64
N LEU A 14 3.68 -4.02 10.92
CA LEU A 14 2.58 -3.30 10.30
C LEU A 14 1.84 -4.17 9.27
N LEU A 15 2.59 -4.96 8.50
CA LEU A 15 2.03 -5.91 7.55
C LEU A 15 1.52 -7.22 8.18
N ARG A 16 1.60 -7.37 9.51
CA ARG A 16 1.14 -8.54 10.27
C ARG A 16 1.66 -9.87 9.70
N LEU A 17 2.92 -9.86 9.25
CA LEU A 17 3.57 -11.03 8.68
C LEU A 17 3.91 -12.04 9.77
N ASP A 18 3.91 -13.32 9.40
CA ASP A 18 4.44 -14.36 10.28
C ASP A 18 5.98 -14.33 10.35
N GLU A 19 6.57 -15.20 11.18
CA GLU A 19 8.03 -15.25 11.36
C GLU A 19 8.75 -15.70 10.08
N ASP A 20 8.19 -16.65 9.33
CA ASP A 20 8.80 -17.21 8.13
C ASP A 20 8.79 -16.17 6.99
N GLU A 21 7.67 -15.49 6.79
CA GLU A 21 7.50 -14.36 5.88
C GLU A 21 8.45 -13.21 6.24
N SER A 22 8.53 -12.88 7.52
CA SER A 22 9.42 -11.83 8.04
C SER A 22 10.89 -12.16 7.76
N GLN A 23 11.31 -13.40 7.97
CA GLN A 23 12.68 -13.85 7.67
C GLN A 23 12.97 -13.85 6.17
N ASN A 24 12.02 -14.26 5.35
CA ASN A 24 12.16 -14.25 3.90
C ASN A 24 12.37 -12.81 3.38
N ILE A 25 11.52 -11.88 3.83
CA ILE A 25 11.62 -10.46 3.49
C ILE A 25 12.92 -9.86 3.99
N ARG A 26 13.36 -10.17 5.22
CA ARG A 26 14.64 -9.72 5.76
C ARG A 26 15.81 -10.17 4.90
N THR A 27 15.85 -11.45 4.55
CA THR A 27 16.91 -12.03 3.73
C THR A 27 16.96 -11.36 2.36
N ARG A 28 15.80 -11.19 1.70
CA ARG A 28 15.70 -10.51 0.41
C ARG A 28 16.09 -9.04 0.48
N ALA A 29 15.65 -8.32 1.51
CA ALA A 29 15.96 -6.91 1.68
C ALA A 29 17.47 -6.69 1.89
N LEU A 30 18.12 -7.55 2.68
CA LEU A 30 19.58 -7.54 2.84
C LEU A 30 20.32 -7.85 1.54
N ALA A 31 19.84 -8.84 0.77
CA ALA A 31 20.43 -9.18 -0.53
C ALA A 31 20.35 -8.01 -1.52
N ILE A 32 19.18 -7.38 -1.65
CA ILE A 32 18.98 -6.20 -2.51
C ILE A 32 19.86 -5.03 -2.06
N LEU A 33 19.97 -4.81 -0.73
CA LEU A 33 20.82 -3.76 -0.18
C LEU A 33 22.30 -4.01 -0.48
N GLY A 34 22.77 -5.26 -0.34
CA GLY A 34 24.12 -5.67 -0.70
C GLY A 34 24.42 -5.45 -2.19
N GLU A 35 23.51 -5.88 -3.07
CA GLU A 35 23.65 -5.66 -4.53
C GLU A 35 23.73 -4.16 -4.86
N LYS A 36 22.89 -3.34 -4.22
CA LYS A 36 22.90 -1.89 -4.41
C LYS A 36 24.18 -1.24 -3.87
N ALA A 37 24.69 -1.71 -2.74
CA ALA A 37 25.93 -1.23 -2.14
C ALA A 37 27.13 -1.55 -3.03
N GLU A 38 27.18 -2.74 -3.65
CA GLU A 38 28.20 -3.10 -4.63
C GLU A 38 28.14 -2.21 -5.88
N GLN A 39 26.93 -1.88 -6.36
CA GLN A 39 26.75 -1.02 -7.52
C GLN A 39 27.10 0.45 -7.25
N THR A 40 26.89 0.92 -6.02
CA THR A 40 27.05 2.34 -5.65
C THR A 40 28.38 2.63 -4.93
N GLY A 41 29.06 1.58 -4.43
CA GLY A 41 30.24 1.70 -3.57
C GLY A 41 29.95 2.23 -2.16
N ASP A 42 28.67 2.34 -1.79
CA ASP A 42 28.19 2.96 -0.54
C ASP A 42 27.61 1.87 0.36
N TRP A 43 28.35 1.52 1.41
CA TRP A 43 27.90 0.59 2.44
C TRP A 43 27.25 1.38 3.58
N PRO A 44 26.08 0.98 4.08
CA PRO A 44 25.51 1.58 5.27
C PRO A 44 26.41 1.23 6.47
N GLU A 45 27.24 2.17 6.91
CA GLU A 45 28.05 2.02 8.12
C GLU A 45 27.11 1.81 9.32
N ALA A 46 27.22 0.65 9.95
CA ALA A 46 26.64 0.42 11.27
C ALA A 46 27.49 1.21 12.28
N GLU A 47 26.98 2.35 12.77
CA GLU A 47 27.65 3.13 13.81
C GLU A 47 27.99 2.24 15.03
N PRO A 48 29.27 2.07 15.38
CA PRO A 48 29.63 1.48 16.66
C PRO A 48 29.24 2.45 17.79
N PRO A 49 28.82 1.96 18.97
CA PRO A 49 28.47 2.82 20.09
C PRO A 49 29.73 3.55 20.60
N GLU A 50 29.78 4.88 20.43
CA GLU A 50 30.88 5.68 20.96
C GLU A 50 30.91 5.67 22.51
N PRO A 51 32.06 5.43 23.14
CA PRO A 51 32.21 5.63 24.58
C PRO A 51 32.38 7.13 24.87
N ALA A 52 31.33 7.76 25.41
CA ALA A 52 31.34 9.16 25.80
C ALA A 52 32.19 9.38 27.08
N THR A 53 33.20 10.24 27.00
CA THR A 53 33.92 10.77 28.18
C THR A 53 33.11 11.91 28.82
N ALA A 54 33.03 11.90 30.15
CA ALA A 54 31.84 12.38 30.86
C ALA A 54 31.86 13.83 31.37
N GLU A 55 32.98 14.57 31.37
CA GLU A 55 33.09 15.65 32.36
C GLU A 55 33.14 17.12 31.85
N GLU A 56 33.43 17.42 30.57
CA GLU A 56 33.58 18.82 30.13
C GLU A 56 32.40 19.45 29.36
N GLU A 57 31.50 18.67 28.75
CA GLU A 57 30.43 19.19 27.87
C GLU A 57 29.08 19.45 28.58
N SER A 58 28.99 19.23 29.90
CA SER A 58 27.72 19.19 30.68
C SER A 58 26.90 20.50 30.67
N ARG A 59 27.52 21.69 30.51
CA ARG A 59 26.79 22.97 30.56
C ARG A 59 26.28 23.48 29.21
N SER A 60 26.94 23.15 28.10
CA SER A 60 26.50 23.52 26.74
C SER A 60 25.50 22.50 26.15
N ARG A 61 25.58 21.23 26.59
CA ARG A 61 24.67 20.15 26.16
C ARG A 61 23.22 20.28 26.62
N SER A 62 22.86 21.10 27.61
CA SER A 62 21.49 21.12 28.14
C SER A 62 20.47 21.76 27.18
N LEU A 63 20.83 22.87 26.53
CA LEU A 63 19.95 23.54 25.54
C LEU A 63 20.04 22.88 24.16
N PHE A 64 21.25 22.53 23.71
CA PHE A 64 21.45 21.78 22.48
C PHE A 64 20.91 20.34 22.57
N GLY A 65 20.93 19.72 23.75
CA GLY A 65 20.36 18.40 24.00
C GLY A 65 18.84 18.38 23.97
N GLN A 66 18.17 19.44 24.44
CA GLN A 66 16.72 19.61 24.30
C GLN A 66 16.29 19.87 22.84
N LEU A 67 17.12 20.60 22.08
CA LEU A 67 16.88 20.79 20.65
C LEU A 67 17.14 19.48 19.87
N LYS A 68 18.22 18.76 20.19
CA LYS A 68 18.58 17.46 19.60
C LYS A 68 17.57 16.37 19.93
N SER A 69 17.01 16.35 21.15
CA SER A 69 15.95 15.40 21.52
C SER A 69 14.65 15.68 20.77
N ARG A 70 14.28 16.95 20.59
CA ARG A 70 13.13 17.36 19.77
C ARG A 70 13.32 17.04 18.29
N LEU A 71 14.50 17.30 17.74
CA LEU A 71 14.84 16.93 16.35
C LEU A 71 14.82 15.41 16.17
N ARG A 72 15.39 14.65 17.11
CA ARG A 72 15.37 13.17 17.10
C ARG A 72 13.95 12.61 17.21
N GLY A 73 13.06 13.26 17.97
CA GLY A 73 11.63 12.92 18.02
C GLY A 73 10.96 13.08 16.66
N ARG A 74 11.11 14.25 16.02
CA ARG A 74 10.52 14.51 14.70
C ARG A 74 11.07 13.58 13.60
N VAL A 75 12.37 13.28 13.62
CA VAL A 75 12.98 12.33 12.67
C VAL A 75 12.38 10.94 12.83
N LYS A 76 12.13 10.49 14.07
CA LYS A 76 11.42 9.23 14.33
C LYS A 76 9.99 9.26 13.81
N ASP A 77 9.28 10.37 13.98
CA ASP A 77 7.91 10.53 13.48
C ASP A 77 7.84 10.57 11.95
N ASP A 78 8.80 11.23 11.28
CA ASP A 78 8.90 11.24 9.81
C ASP A 78 9.22 9.86 9.25
N LEU A 79 10.18 9.15 9.85
CA LEU A 79 10.51 7.80 9.44
C LEU A 79 9.33 6.86 9.64
N ARG A 80 8.67 6.92 10.81
CA ARG A 80 7.49 6.11 11.09
C ARG A 80 6.40 6.37 10.06
N ARG A 81 6.08 7.64 9.78
CA ARG A 81 5.11 8.01 8.73
C ARG A 81 5.49 7.47 7.37
N ARG A 82 6.78 7.49 7.02
CA ARG A 82 7.27 6.94 5.76
C ARG A 82 7.09 5.42 5.71
N ILE A 83 7.43 4.71 6.78
CA ILE A 83 7.23 3.25 6.86
C ILE A 83 5.73 2.92 6.76
N GLU A 84 4.87 3.64 7.48
CA GLU A 84 3.42 3.49 7.41
C GLU A 84 2.89 3.72 5.99
N PHE A 85 3.35 4.77 5.31
CA PHE A 85 2.97 5.04 3.91
C PHE A 85 3.41 3.93 2.96
N ILE A 86 4.64 3.42 3.10
CA ILE A 86 5.13 2.33 2.26
C ILE A 86 4.37 1.04 2.56
N ALA A 87 4.10 0.72 3.83
CA ALA A 87 3.28 -0.43 4.21
C ALA A 87 1.88 -0.35 3.60
N ALA A 88 1.23 0.82 3.69
CA ALA A 88 -0.09 1.04 3.10
C ALA A 88 -0.08 0.86 1.57
N ARG A 89 0.95 1.37 0.87
CA ARG A 89 1.11 1.13 -0.58
C ARG A 89 1.29 -0.34 -0.91
N THR A 90 2.05 -1.08 -0.09
CA THR A 90 2.21 -2.53 -0.25
C THR A 90 0.87 -3.25 -0.06
N GLU A 91 0.08 -2.90 0.95
CA GLU A 91 -1.25 -3.51 1.15
C GLU A 91 -2.18 -3.29 -0.05
N VAL A 92 -2.22 -2.07 -0.60
CA VAL A 92 -3.02 -1.78 -1.80
C VAL A 92 -2.55 -2.61 -3.00
N ALA A 93 -1.23 -2.76 -3.17
CA ALA A 93 -0.69 -3.59 -4.25
C ALA A 93 -1.04 -5.07 -4.07
N LEU A 94 -0.96 -5.60 -2.83
CA LEU A 94 -1.35 -6.97 -2.50
C LEU A 94 -2.83 -7.22 -2.82
N ILE A 95 -3.72 -6.30 -2.44
CA ILE A 95 -5.15 -6.39 -2.77
C ILE A 95 -5.34 -6.45 -4.30
N GLY A 96 -4.64 -5.60 -5.06
CA GLY A 96 -4.70 -5.60 -6.52
C GLY A 96 -4.28 -6.94 -7.12
N THR A 97 -3.14 -7.49 -6.67
CA THR A 97 -2.64 -8.79 -7.11
C THR A 97 -3.60 -9.93 -6.75
N HIS A 98 -4.15 -9.95 -5.53
CA HIS A 98 -5.13 -10.96 -5.15
C HIS A 98 -6.42 -10.85 -5.96
N LYS A 99 -6.89 -9.63 -6.28
CA LYS A 99 -8.04 -9.42 -7.17
C LYS A 99 -7.79 -10.05 -8.54
N GLU A 100 -6.68 -9.72 -9.17
CA GLU A 100 -6.32 -10.24 -10.49
C GLU A 100 -6.22 -11.76 -10.48
N ASN A 101 -5.53 -12.33 -9.49
CA ASN A 101 -5.41 -13.76 -9.33
C ASN A 101 -6.76 -14.45 -9.08
N ALA A 102 -7.64 -13.85 -8.28
CA ALA A 102 -8.99 -14.38 -8.04
C ALA A 102 -9.81 -14.40 -9.32
N LEU A 103 -9.75 -13.35 -10.14
CA LEU A 103 -10.44 -13.30 -11.43
C LEU A 103 -9.92 -14.38 -12.40
N HIS A 104 -8.60 -14.59 -12.44
CA HIS A 104 -8.03 -15.70 -13.20
C HIS A 104 -8.46 -17.07 -12.68
N PHE A 105 -8.58 -17.23 -11.36
CA PHE A 105 -9.06 -18.46 -10.75
C PHE A 105 -10.54 -18.74 -11.08
N VAL A 106 -11.38 -17.70 -11.09
CA VAL A 106 -12.78 -17.79 -11.55
C VAL A 106 -12.85 -18.25 -12.99
N GLN A 107 -12.03 -17.66 -13.88
CA GLN A 107 -11.95 -18.07 -15.29
C GLN A 107 -11.51 -19.53 -15.43
N PHE A 108 -10.53 -19.96 -14.63
CA PHE A 108 -10.05 -21.34 -14.63
C PHE A 108 -11.14 -22.35 -14.24
N LEU A 109 -12.01 -22.00 -13.29
CA LEU A 109 -13.11 -22.85 -12.83
C LEU A 109 -14.42 -22.69 -13.63
N ALA A 110 -14.45 -21.84 -14.65
CA ALA A 110 -15.67 -21.57 -15.40
C ALA A 110 -16.27 -22.84 -16.04
N ASP A 111 -15.41 -23.72 -16.57
CA ASP A 111 -15.82 -24.98 -17.20
C ASP A 111 -16.26 -26.06 -16.18
N GLU A 112 -15.93 -25.88 -14.90
CA GLU A 112 -16.31 -26.80 -13.82
C GLU A 112 -17.71 -26.50 -13.26
N GLY A 113 -18.37 -25.43 -13.73
CA GLY A 113 -19.70 -25.02 -13.29
C GLY A 113 -19.75 -24.44 -11.88
N VAL A 114 -18.59 -24.04 -11.34
CA VAL A 114 -18.51 -23.36 -10.03
C VAL A 114 -19.00 -21.91 -10.21
N GLY A 115 -19.94 -21.49 -9.36
CA GLY A 115 -20.41 -20.11 -9.37
C GLY A 115 -19.30 -19.12 -9.00
N GLU A 116 -19.28 -17.95 -9.64
CA GLU A 116 -18.22 -16.94 -9.50
C GLU A 116 -17.96 -16.55 -8.04
N GLN A 117 -19.02 -16.32 -7.26
CA GLN A 117 -18.89 -16.00 -5.82
C GLN A 117 -18.17 -17.11 -5.07
N LYS A 118 -18.53 -18.36 -5.38
CA LYS A 118 -17.92 -19.51 -4.73
C LYS A 118 -16.47 -19.71 -5.16
N ALA A 119 -16.15 -19.46 -6.42
CA ALA A 119 -14.77 -19.53 -6.92
C ALA A 119 -13.86 -18.49 -6.25
N VAL A 120 -14.33 -17.25 -6.03
CA VAL A 120 -13.55 -16.24 -5.29
C VAL A 120 -13.36 -16.64 -3.83
N GLU A 121 -14.38 -17.15 -3.14
CA GLU A 121 -14.24 -17.68 -1.78
C GLU A 121 -13.21 -18.81 -1.71
N LEU A 122 -13.30 -19.78 -2.64
CA LEU A 122 -12.36 -20.91 -2.71
C LEU A 122 -10.93 -20.44 -2.94
N TYR A 123 -10.70 -19.42 -3.77
CA TYR A 123 -9.39 -18.82 -3.96
C TYR A 123 -8.82 -18.24 -2.65
N LEU A 124 -9.63 -17.42 -1.96
CA LEU A 124 -9.20 -16.76 -0.72
C LEU A 124 -8.92 -17.76 0.39
N ASP A 125 -9.77 -18.77 0.53
CA ASP A 125 -9.61 -19.86 1.49
C ASP A 125 -8.37 -20.71 1.17
N ALA A 126 -8.18 -21.08 -0.11
CA ALA A 126 -7.08 -21.95 -0.52
C ALA A 126 -5.69 -21.31 -0.32
N LEU A 127 -5.60 -19.98 -0.43
CA LEU A 127 -4.37 -19.23 -0.20
C LEU A 127 -4.23 -18.67 1.21
N ASP A 128 -5.18 -18.98 2.11
CA ASP A 128 -5.22 -18.47 3.48
C ASP A 128 -5.00 -16.95 3.57
N VAL A 129 -5.68 -16.22 2.67
CA VAL A 129 -5.47 -14.76 2.57
C VAL A 129 -5.95 -14.10 3.85
N ARG A 130 -5.10 -13.26 4.44
CA ARG A 130 -5.43 -12.51 5.66
C ARG A 130 -6.79 -11.81 5.54
N GLU A 131 -7.63 -11.97 6.56
CA GLU A 131 -9.02 -11.48 6.61
C GLU A 131 -9.22 -10.05 6.07
N SER A 132 -8.37 -9.10 6.49
CA SER A 132 -8.47 -7.70 6.06
C SER A 132 -8.24 -7.50 4.55
N ILE A 133 -7.41 -8.33 3.93
CA ILE A 133 -7.15 -8.32 2.48
C ILE A 133 -8.23 -9.14 1.77
N ALA A 134 -8.63 -10.27 2.34
CA ALA A 134 -9.61 -11.17 1.77
C ALA A 134 -10.96 -10.50 1.57
N GLU A 135 -11.48 -9.80 2.59
CA GLU A 135 -12.77 -9.11 2.52
C GLU A 135 -12.80 -8.06 1.38
N VAL A 136 -11.79 -7.19 1.33
CA VAL A 136 -11.71 -6.15 0.30
C VAL A 136 -11.53 -6.76 -1.09
N THR A 137 -10.67 -7.79 -1.20
CA THR A 137 -10.44 -8.51 -2.46
C THR A 137 -11.73 -9.15 -2.97
N TYR A 138 -12.51 -9.79 -2.09
CA TYR A 138 -13.78 -10.42 -2.41
C TYR A 138 -14.73 -9.42 -3.08
N TYR A 139 -14.98 -8.29 -2.43
CA TYR A 139 -15.89 -7.28 -2.97
C TYR A 139 -15.38 -6.65 -4.28
N LEU A 140 -14.07 -6.39 -4.39
CA LEU A 140 -13.49 -5.86 -5.62
C LEU A 140 -13.58 -6.84 -6.79
N ALA A 141 -13.32 -8.12 -6.56
CA ALA A 141 -13.43 -9.15 -7.60
C ALA A 141 -14.88 -9.32 -8.05
N LEU A 142 -15.84 -9.39 -7.12
CA LEU A 142 -17.26 -9.48 -7.46
C LEU A 142 -17.79 -8.24 -8.17
N SER A 143 -17.32 -7.05 -7.80
CA SER A 143 -17.69 -5.82 -8.51
C SER A 143 -17.23 -5.87 -9.97
N GLU A 144 -15.99 -6.30 -10.23
CA GLU A 144 -15.47 -6.44 -11.59
C GLU A 144 -16.24 -7.48 -12.41
N LEU A 145 -16.56 -8.62 -11.79
CA LEU A 145 -17.37 -9.67 -12.42
C LEU A 145 -18.77 -9.17 -12.73
N ALA A 146 -19.41 -8.45 -11.81
CA ALA A 146 -20.72 -7.84 -12.03
C ALA A 146 -20.68 -6.82 -13.19
N ASP A 147 -19.64 -5.99 -13.27
CA ASP A 147 -19.46 -5.02 -14.36
C ASP A 147 -19.27 -5.71 -15.72
N SER A 148 -18.76 -6.94 -15.74
CA SER A 148 -18.60 -7.73 -16.96
C SER A 148 -19.90 -8.34 -17.50
N VAL A 149 -20.89 -8.56 -16.63
CA VAL A 149 -22.19 -9.19 -16.96
C VAL A 149 -23.31 -8.16 -17.11
N LEU A 150 -23.26 -7.08 -16.35
CA LEU A 150 -24.26 -6.02 -16.37
C LEU A 150 -23.98 -5.03 -17.50
N PRO A 151 -25.00 -4.58 -18.27
CA PRO A 151 -24.81 -3.50 -19.23
C PRO A 151 -24.32 -2.24 -18.49
N ALA A 152 -23.29 -1.60 -19.04
CA ALA A 152 -22.68 -0.41 -18.45
C ALA A 152 -23.76 0.57 -18.01
N HIS A 153 -23.85 0.83 -16.70
CA HIS A 153 -24.85 1.71 -16.08
C HIS A 153 -24.72 3.19 -16.53
N GLY A 154 -23.84 3.50 -17.48
CA GLY A 154 -23.70 4.79 -18.14
C GLY A 154 -24.62 5.04 -19.34
N SER A 155 -25.23 4.02 -19.95
CA SER A 155 -26.15 4.26 -21.08
C SER A 155 -27.58 4.58 -20.64
N GLY A 156 -28.02 4.06 -19.48
CA GLY A 156 -29.38 4.24 -18.97
C GLY A 156 -29.66 5.64 -18.43
N LEU A 157 -28.71 6.27 -17.73
CA LEU A 157 -28.86 7.65 -17.25
C LEU A 157 -28.76 8.68 -18.39
N ALA A 158 -27.90 8.43 -19.39
CA ALA A 158 -27.82 9.27 -20.59
C ALA A 158 -29.07 9.11 -21.49
N ALA A 159 -29.60 7.89 -21.63
CA ALA A 159 -30.84 7.61 -22.36
C ALA A 159 -32.07 8.18 -21.63
N ALA A 160 -32.19 7.98 -20.32
CA ALA A 160 -33.25 8.55 -19.50
C ALA A 160 -33.22 10.09 -19.49
N ARG A 161 -32.03 10.71 -19.55
CA ARG A 161 -31.88 12.17 -19.69
C ARG A 161 -32.29 12.68 -21.07
N LYS A 162 -32.11 11.87 -22.13
CA LYS A 162 -32.58 12.15 -23.49
C LYS A 162 -34.11 12.01 -23.61
N GLU A 163 -34.71 11.07 -22.90
CA GLU A 163 -36.15 10.82 -22.90
C GLU A 163 -36.95 11.77 -22.00
N THR A 164 -36.34 12.31 -20.94
CA THR A 164 -37.04 13.20 -19.99
C THR A 164 -37.09 14.68 -20.42
N GLY A 165 -36.44 15.06 -21.53
CA GLY A 165 -36.52 16.41 -22.09
C GLY A 165 -36.09 17.54 -21.14
N LEU A 166 -35.40 17.22 -20.05
CA LEU A 166 -34.97 18.20 -19.06
C LEU A 166 -33.79 18.99 -19.62
N PRO A 167 -33.88 20.33 -19.70
CA PRO A 167 -32.81 21.15 -20.26
C PRO A 167 -31.52 21.00 -19.46
N GLU A 168 -30.40 21.05 -20.17
CA GLU A 168 -29.07 21.18 -19.58
C GLU A 168 -29.10 22.36 -18.61
N ARG A 169 -28.85 22.08 -17.32
CA ARG A 169 -28.51 23.15 -16.40
C ARG A 169 -27.14 23.65 -16.82
N GLU A 170 -27.14 24.83 -17.44
CA GLU A 170 -25.95 25.66 -17.59
C GLU A 170 -25.21 25.70 -16.25
N ASP A 171 -23.96 25.32 -16.30
CA ASP A 171 -23.00 25.59 -15.26
C ASP A 171 -22.79 27.11 -15.12
N ALA A 172 -22.42 27.55 -13.92
CA ALA A 172 -22.29 28.95 -13.54
C ALA A 172 -21.09 29.67 -14.19
N SER A 173 -20.78 29.39 -15.46
CA SER A 173 -19.62 29.91 -16.19
C SER A 173 -19.97 30.69 -17.46
N GLY A 174 -21.23 30.73 -17.89
CA GLY A 174 -21.77 31.76 -18.81
C GLY A 174 -20.87 32.16 -19.99
N ARG A 175 -20.39 31.21 -20.81
CA ARG A 175 -19.70 31.53 -22.06
C ARG A 175 -20.20 30.70 -23.24
N LEU A 176 -20.96 31.36 -24.08
CA LEU A 176 -21.25 30.97 -25.46
C LEU A 176 -20.08 31.38 -26.35
N HIS A 177 -19.54 30.45 -27.14
CA HIS A 177 -18.88 30.79 -28.40
C HIS A 177 -19.24 29.78 -29.47
N ALA A 178 -20.15 30.19 -30.36
CA ALA A 178 -20.17 29.77 -31.74
C ALA A 178 -19.92 31.02 -32.58
N VAL A 179 -18.88 31.01 -33.41
CA VAL A 179 -18.75 31.90 -34.57
C VAL A 179 -18.22 31.02 -35.70
N GLU A 180 -19.12 30.83 -36.67
CA GLU A 180 -19.00 30.36 -38.08
C GLU A 180 -17.95 29.32 -38.46
#